data_AF-A0A846BCE1-F1
#
_entry.id   AF-A0A846BCE1-F1
#
_cell.length_a   1.000
_cell.length_b   1.000
_cell.length_c   1.000
_cell.angle_alpha   90.00
_cell.angle_beta   90.00
_cell.angle_gamma   90.00
#
_symmetry.space_group_name_H-M   'P 1'
#
loop_
_entity.id
_entity.type
_entity.pdbx_description
1 polymer ?
#
loop_
_entity_poly.entity_id
_entity_poly.type
_entity_poly.pdbx_seq_one_letter_code
_entity_poly.pdbx_strand_id
1 'polypeptide(L)'
;MSLPYGFLLAGSTNVVSSLWSLNATSTALLMTKFYEELEQQDNITLALRTAQFWLRDSTVEGLQSWLSQSKISDTLQEILQEGFEE
;
A
#
# COMPACT_ATOMS: atom_id res chain seq x y z
N MET A 1 -16.01 20.54 -5.26
CA MET A 1 -14.92 19.92 -6.04
C MET A 1 -14.13 19.05 -5.09
N SER A 2 -14.00 17.75 -5.37
CA SER A 2 -13.18 16.87 -4.53
C SER A 2 -11.70 17.08 -4.83
N LEU A 3 -10.82 16.81 -3.85
CA LEU A 3 -9.38 16.93 -4.00
C LEU A 3 -8.81 16.13 -5.20
N PRO A 4 -9.22 14.86 -5.44
CA PRO A 4 -8.74 14.10 -6.59
C PRO A 4 -9.05 14.77 -7.93
N TYR A 5 -10.21 15.43 -8.05
CA TYR A 5 -10.59 16.15 -9.26
C TYR A 5 -9.67 17.35 -9.53
N GLY A 6 -9.22 18.04 -8.47
CA GLY A 6 -8.23 19.10 -8.59
C GLY A 6 -6.90 18.61 -9.16
N PHE A 7 -6.43 17.43 -8.74
CA PHE A 7 -5.21 16.82 -9.28
C PHE A 7 -5.36 16.40 -10.75
N LEU A 8 -6.53 15.89 -11.15
CA LEU A 8 -6.81 15.58 -12.55
C LEU A 8 -6.79 16.86 -13.41
N LEU A 9 -7.38 17.95 -12.93
CA LEU A 9 -7.35 19.24 -13.61
C LEU A 9 -5.93 19.83 -13.70
N ALA A 10 -5.09 19.58 -12.71
CA ALA A 10 -3.68 19.98 -12.68
C ALA A 10 -2.78 19.13 -13.60
N GLY A 11 -3.31 18.09 -14.25
CA GLY A 11 -2.60 17.28 -15.24
C GLY A 11 -2.02 15.96 -14.72
N SER A 12 -2.36 15.53 -13.50
CA SER A 12 -1.97 14.20 -13.02
C SER A 12 -2.60 13.10 -13.87
N THR A 13 -1.79 12.16 -14.37
CA THR A 13 -2.28 11.04 -15.20
C THR A 13 -3.15 10.07 -14.41
N ASN A 14 -2.83 9.83 -13.14
CA ASN A 14 -3.57 8.93 -12.25
C ASN A 14 -3.60 9.50 -10.83
N VAL A 15 -4.70 9.26 -10.10
CA VAL A 15 -4.86 9.65 -8.70
C VAL A 15 -5.44 8.47 -7.92
N VAL A 16 -4.77 8.08 -6.83
CA VAL A 16 -5.24 7.04 -5.90
C VAL A 16 -5.61 7.71 -4.58
N SER A 17 -6.84 7.51 -4.12
CA SER A 17 -7.36 8.07 -2.86
C SER A 17 -8.22 7.05 -2.12
N SER A 18 -8.23 7.10 -0.79
CA SER A 18 -9.18 6.32 0.01
C SER A 18 -10.55 6.99 0.07
N LEU A 19 -11.61 6.18 0.21
CA LEU A 19 -12.99 6.66 0.35
C LEU A 19 -13.36 6.94 1.82
N TRP A 20 -12.62 6.36 2.77
CA TRP A 20 -12.80 6.55 4.22
C TRP A 20 -11.44 6.59 4.92
N SER A 21 -11.44 6.97 6.20
CA SER A 21 -10.24 6.95 7.04
C SER A 21 -9.81 5.51 7.32
N LEU A 22 -8.55 5.19 7.05
CA LEU A 22 -7.97 3.86 7.22
C LEU A 22 -6.93 3.88 8.35
N ASN A 23 -6.64 2.71 8.92
CA ASN A 23 -5.50 2.55 9.83
C ASN A 23 -4.18 2.84 9.08
N ALA A 24 -3.25 3.53 9.75
CA ALA A 24 -1.96 3.90 9.19
C ALA A 24 -1.11 2.66 8.80
N THR A 25 -1.10 1.62 9.64
CA THR A 25 -0.38 0.35 9.44
C THR A 25 -0.88 -0.38 8.19
N SER A 26 -2.20 -0.57 8.06
CA SER A 26 -2.79 -1.22 6.88
C SER A 26 -2.52 -0.43 5.60
N THR A 27 -2.55 0.90 5.70
CA THR A 27 -2.28 1.79 4.56
C THR A 27 -0.82 1.72 4.13
N ALA A 28 0.11 1.72 5.09
CA ALA A 28 1.54 1.60 4.83
C ALA A 28 1.87 0.25 4.17
N LEU A 29 1.31 -0.86 4.68
CA LEU A 29 1.45 -2.18 4.08
C LEU A 29 0.90 -2.22 2.65
N LEU A 30 -0.32 -1.72 2.44
CA LEU A 30 -0.95 -1.69 1.12
C LEU A 30 -0.12 -0.89 0.12
N MET A 31 0.29 0.32 0.48
CA MET A 31 1.05 1.20 -0.41
C MET A 31 2.44 0.62 -0.73
N THR A 32 3.09 0.03 0.27
CA THR A 32 4.39 -0.60 0.06
C THR A 32 4.29 -1.76 -0.93
N LYS A 33 3.34 -2.67 -0.73
CA LYS A 33 3.12 -3.77 -1.67
C LYS A 33 2.66 -3.27 -3.05
N PHE A 34 1.83 -2.23 -3.09
CA PHE A 34 1.39 -1.60 -4.34
C PHE A 34 2.57 -1.07 -5.16
N TYR A 35 3.53 -0.39 -4.54
CA TYR A 35 4.72 0.08 -5.26
C TYR A 35 5.62 -1.08 -5.70
N GLU A 36 5.77 -2.13 -4.89
CA GLU A 36 6.49 -3.34 -5.29
C GLU A 36 5.85 -4.01 -6.53
N GLU A 37 4.52 -4.11 -6.57
CA GLU A 37 3.79 -4.64 -7.73
C GLU A 37 3.84 -3.70 -8.93
N LEU A 38 3.92 -2.38 -8.71
CA LEU A 38 4.04 -1.39 -9.78
C LEU A 38 5.41 -1.44 -10.48
N GLU A 39 6.46 -1.86 -9.78
CA GLU A 39 7.76 -2.14 -10.41
C GLU A 39 7.72 -3.37 -11.33
N GLN A 40 6.80 -4.31 -11.09
CA GLN A 40 6.65 -5.55 -11.85
C GLN A 40 5.61 -5.44 -12.97
N GLN A 41 4.68 -4.47 -12.88
CA GLN A 41 3.51 -4.38 -13.75
C GLN A 41 3.34 -2.96 -14.33
N ASP A 42 3.12 -2.85 -15.64
CA ASP A 42 2.87 -1.55 -16.29
C ASP A 42 1.47 -0.96 -16.00
N ASN A 43 0.55 -1.75 -15.43
CA ASN A 43 -0.83 -1.35 -15.21
C ASN A 43 -1.11 -1.03 -13.74
N ILE A 44 -1.28 0.27 -13.44
CA ILE A 44 -1.54 0.78 -12.09
C ILE A 44 -2.76 0.14 -11.42
N THR A 45 -3.82 -0.15 -12.18
CA THR A 45 -5.06 -0.75 -11.66
C THR A 45 -4.84 -2.22 -11.30
N LEU A 46 -4.04 -2.95 -12.09
CA LEU A 46 -3.68 -4.33 -11.77
C LEU A 46 -2.76 -4.39 -10.56
N ALA A 47 -1.74 -3.53 -10.50
CA ALA A 47 -0.84 -3.45 -9.35
C ALA A 47 -1.59 -3.16 -8.04
N LEU A 48 -2.49 -2.16 -8.06
CA LEU A 48 -3.30 -1.82 -6.88
C LEU A 48 -4.23 -2.98 -6.47
N ARG A 49 -4.90 -3.61 -7.45
CA ARG A 49 -5.80 -4.74 -7.19
C ARG A 49 -5.04 -5.93 -6.60
N THR A 50 -3.86 -6.24 -7.13
CA THR A 50 -3.01 -7.32 -6.62
C THR A 50 -2.56 -7.04 -5.20
N ALA A 51 -2.12 -5.82 -4.90
CA ALA A 51 -1.74 -5.42 -3.55
C ALA A 51 -2.92 -5.46 -2.56
N GLN A 52 -4.13 -5.07 -3.01
CA GLN A 52 -5.35 -5.15 -2.19
C GLN A 52 -5.73 -6.60 -1.88
N PHE A 53 -5.68 -7.50 -2.88
CA PHE A 53 -5.94 -8.91 -2.65
C PHE A 53 -4.89 -9.56 -1.77
N TRP A 54 -3.61 -9.22 -2.00
CA TRP A 54 -2.52 -9.67 -1.14
C TRP A 54 -2.77 -9.28 0.31
N LEU A 55 -3.08 -8.01 0.61
CA LEU A 55 -3.29 -7.57 1.99
C LEU A 55 -4.52 -8.24 2.63
N ARG A 56 -5.60 -8.46 1.85
CA ARG A 56 -6.82 -9.12 2.33
C ARG A 56 -6.58 -10.61 2.64
N ASP A 57 -5.81 -11.29 1.80
CA ASP A 57 -5.64 -12.75 1.85
C ASP A 57 -4.39 -13.16 2.66
N SER A 58 -3.57 -12.20 3.09
CA SER A 58 -2.37 -12.45 3.90
C SER A 58 -2.72 -12.77 5.34
N THR A 59 -2.03 -13.75 5.91
CA THR A 59 -2.02 -14.02 7.35
C THR A 59 -0.90 -13.23 8.03
N VAL A 60 -0.93 -13.16 9.37
CA VAL A 60 0.11 -12.48 10.15
C VAL A 60 1.49 -13.08 9.86
N GLU A 61 1.59 -14.40 9.79
CA GLU A 61 2.83 -15.11 9.48
C GLU A 61 3.31 -14.82 8.05
N GLY A 62 2.37 -14.73 7.10
CA GLY A 62 2.66 -14.36 5.72
C GLY A 62 3.21 -12.94 5.60
N LEU A 63 2.65 -11.99 6.35
CA LEU A 63 3.12 -10.61 6.41
C LEU A 63 4.52 -10.53 7.03
N GLN A 64 4.78 -11.23 8.14
CA GLN A 64 6.09 -11.25 8.78
C GLN A 64 7.19 -11.84 7.87
N SER A 65 6.85 -12.92 7.15
CA SER A 65 7.76 -13.53 6.16
C SER A 65 8.06 -12.57 5.00
N TRP A 66 7.04 -11.88 4.48
CA TRP A 66 7.23 -10.88 3.44
C TRP A 66 8.06 -9.69 3.92
N LEU A 67 7.79 -9.16 5.11
CA LEU A 67 8.56 -8.05 5.70
C LEU A 67 10.05 -8.36 5.76
N SER A 68 10.40 -9.58 6.16
CA SER A 68 11.79 -10.07 6.24
C SER A 68 12.49 -10.12 4.88
N GLN A 69 11.74 -10.25 3.78
CA GLN A 69 12.27 -10.32 2.42
C GLN A 69 12.20 -8.98 1.68
N SER A 70 11.35 -8.07 2.15
CA SER A 70 11.11 -6.77 1.55
C SER A 70 12.28 -5.81 1.78
N LYS A 71 12.52 -4.89 0.84
CA LYS A 71 13.54 -3.83 0.95
C LYS A 71 13.02 -2.58 1.67
N ILE A 72 12.20 -2.76 2.71
CA ILE A 72 11.58 -1.64 3.42
C ILE A 72 12.59 -1.01 4.37
N SER A 73 12.60 0.32 4.44
CA SER A 73 13.40 1.09 5.40
C SER A 73 13.19 0.61 6.84
N ASP A 74 14.26 0.50 7.61
CA ASP A 74 14.25 0.01 9.00
C ASP A 74 13.21 0.73 9.88
N THR A 75 13.02 2.05 9.66
CA THR A 75 12.03 2.87 10.39
C THR A 75 10.59 2.40 10.16
N LEU A 76 10.24 2.00 8.94
CA LEU A 76 8.90 1.52 8.63
C LEU A 76 8.68 0.10 9.18
N GLN A 77 9.73 -0.72 9.25
CA GLN A 77 9.63 -2.03 9.86
C GLN A 77 9.30 -1.92 11.36
N GLU A 78 9.95 -1.00 12.07
CA GLU A 78 9.67 -0.73 13.49
C GLU A 78 8.21 -0.32 13.74
N ILE A 79 7.69 0.65 12.97
CA ILE A 79 6.30 1.11 13.08
C ILE A 79 5.30 -0.01 12.78
N LEU A 80 5.60 -0.84 11.78
CA LEU A 80 4.74 -1.96 11.44
C LEU A 80 4.75 -3.03 12.53
N GLN A 81 5.91 -3.32 13.14
CA GLN A 81 6.02 -4.25 14.26
C GLN A 81 5.22 -3.79 15.47
N GLU A 82 5.32 -2.52 15.85
CA GLU A 82 4.48 -1.94 16.92
C GLU A 82 2.99 -2.08 16.60
N GLY A 83 2.60 -1.84 15.36
CA GLY A 83 1.20 -1.97 14.90
C GLY A 83 0.68 -3.41 14.81
N PHE A 84 1.54 -4.43 14.92
CA PHE A 84 1.11 -5.84 15.03
C PHE A 84 0.91 -6.30 16.48
N GLU A 85 1.46 -5.56 17.47
CA GLU A 85 1.35 -5.91 18.89
C GLU A 85 0.14 -5.27 19.60
N GLU A 86 -0.53 -4.31 18.96
CA GLU A 86 -1.77 -3.65 19.41
C GLU A 86 -3.04 -4.45 19.07
#